data_AF-A0A7L4P8W0-F1
#
_entry.id   AF-A0A7L4P8W0-F1
#
_cell.length_a   1.000
_cell.length_b   1.000
_cell.length_c   1.000
_cell.angle_alpha   90.00
_cell.angle_beta   90.00
_cell.angle_gamma   90.00
#
_symmetry.space_group_name_H-M   'P 1'
#
loop_
_entity.id
_entity.type
_entity.pdbx_description
1 polymer ?
#
loop_
_entity_poly.entity_id
_entity_poly.type
_entity_poly.pdbx_seq_one_letter_code
_entity_poly.pdbx_strand_id
1 'polypeptide(L)'
;MVILVLAAAGAYVLYQPAATSPQNATVFLVSAVSGAAKVTDPTDNKTYDVTVDYYGISAGSGFIITSDGYIATAAHVVGDPWDLQKKGVIRRMNDDDLKFYVDKAAVYIFLKKAHPEMVSSLTESDLDTLTNQFMSAGAVKATKYENNIYVRGPAFPESANNPVQARLIDMGDSSTERDVAIIKVNKASKLPYLPLSNQKVNVGDSVRIYGYPTEQFAFYSNMKTEGGSKQLWNSIYTATLTSGIVSAERPSTKGTVYYQTDAAVDSGSSGGPVCNNNNQVIGILVEGFEKQGFNFFLPSEYVINMCKENGVNVGGSILPF
;
A
#
# COMPACT_ATOMS: atom_id res chain seq x y z
N MET A 1 -25.51 -6.18 -17.07
CA MET A 1 -26.53 -5.67 -17.99
C MET A 1 -25.91 -4.53 -18.77
N VAL A 2 -25.46 -4.81 -20.00
CA VAL A 2 -24.92 -3.81 -20.93
C VAL A 2 -26.11 -2.96 -21.37
N ILE A 3 -26.11 -1.67 -21.08
CA ILE A 3 -27.12 -0.77 -21.65
C ILE A 3 -26.55 -0.27 -22.98
N LEU A 4 -26.96 -0.94 -24.06
CA LEU A 4 -26.82 -0.44 -25.42
C LEU A 4 -27.89 0.62 -25.64
N VAL A 5 -27.49 1.89 -25.77
CA VAL A 5 -28.38 2.93 -26.27
C VAL A 5 -28.11 3.09 -27.77
N LEU A 6 -29.05 2.68 -28.60
CA LEU A 6 -29.06 2.93 -30.04
C LEU A 6 -29.39 4.42 -30.27
N ALA A 7 -28.39 5.21 -30.68
CA ALA A 7 -28.62 6.49 -31.33
C ALA A 7 -28.32 6.33 -32.83
N ALA A 8 -29.25 6.78 -33.67
CA ALA A 8 -29.12 6.78 -35.11
C ALA A 8 -27.88 7.59 -35.54
N ALA A 9 -27.17 7.08 -36.55
CA ALA A 9 -25.95 7.61 -37.16
C ALA A 9 -24.68 7.60 -36.27
N GLY A 10 -23.97 6.47 -36.31
CA GLY A 10 -22.50 6.47 -36.45
C GLY A 10 -21.66 7.23 -35.41
N ALA A 11 -21.86 6.96 -34.12
CA ALA A 11 -20.80 7.16 -33.11
C ALA A 11 -21.06 6.24 -31.92
N TYR A 12 -20.20 5.26 -31.69
CA TYR A 12 -20.18 4.54 -30.41
C TYR A 12 -19.59 5.49 -29.36
N VAL A 13 -20.45 6.13 -28.58
CA VAL A 13 -20.00 6.83 -27.37
C VAL A 13 -19.78 5.77 -26.31
N LEU A 14 -18.53 5.41 -26.06
CA LEU A 14 -18.16 4.70 -24.85
C LEU A 14 -18.60 5.58 -23.67
N TYR A 15 -19.58 5.11 -22.90
CA TYR A 15 -19.92 5.74 -21.64
C TYR A 15 -18.72 5.60 -20.70
N GLN A 16 -17.84 6.59 -20.68
CA GLN A 16 -16.93 6.81 -19.57
C GLN A 16 -17.79 7.36 -18.43
N PRO A 17 -17.93 6.66 -17.30
CA PRO A 17 -18.45 7.29 -16.10
C PRO A 17 -17.64 8.57 -15.89
N ALA A 18 -18.30 9.69 -15.59
CA ALA A 18 -17.63 10.97 -15.33
C ALA A 18 -16.38 10.69 -14.48
N ALA A 19 -15.20 11.08 -14.98
CA ALA A 19 -13.92 10.74 -14.37
C ALA A 19 -14.01 10.99 -12.87
N THR A 20 -14.04 9.91 -12.10
CA THR A 20 -14.18 10.01 -10.65
C THR A 20 -13.01 10.81 -10.14
N SER A 21 -13.28 11.78 -9.25
CA SER A 21 -12.22 12.56 -8.59
C SER A 21 -11.09 11.60 -8.17
N PRO A 22 -9.83 11.83 -8.58
CA PRO A 22 -8.73 10.98 -8.18
C PRO A 22 -8.66 10.79 -6.66
N GLN A 23 -8.97 11.82 -5.87
CA GLN A 23 -9.06 11.70 -4.42
C GLN A 23 -10.03 10.60 -3.95
N ASN A 24 -11.16 10.42 -4.63
CA ASN A 24 -12.15 9.41 -4.25
C ASN A 24 -11.73 7.98 -4.60
N ALA A 25 -10.88 7.81 -5.62
CA ALA A 25 -10.36 6.53 -6.06
C ALA A 25 -9.01 6.18 -5.42
N THR A 26 -8.33 7.15 -4.80
CA THR A 26 -7.11 6.94 -4.02
C THR A 26 -7.43 6.39 -2.63
N VAL A 27 -6.70 5.36 -2.22
CA VAL A 27 -6.92 4.60 -1.00
C VAL A 27 -5.68 4.60 -0.11
N PHE A 28 -5.90 4.50 1.19
CA PHE A 28 -4.87 4.22 2.18
C PHE A 28 -4.77 2.70 2.36
N LEU A 29 -3.54 2.20 2.37
CA LEU A 29 -3.22 0.78 2.48
C LEU A 29 -2.39 0.51 3.72
N VAL A 30 -2.69 -0.60 4.38
CA VAL A 30 -1.84 -1.14 5.44
C VAL A 30 -1.61 -2.62 5.22
N SER A 31 -0.36 -3.01 5.06
CA SER A 31 0.09 -4.39 5.15
C SER A 31 0.24 -4.76 6.63
N ALA A 32 -0.29 -5.90 7.04
CA ALA A 32 -0.38 -6.31 8.42
C ALA A 32 -0.35 -7.83 8.56
N VAL A 33 -0.02 -8.30 9.76
CA VAL A 33 -0.16 -9.71 10.13
C VAL A 33 -1.24 -9.92 11.19
N SER A 34 -1.83 -11.10 11.17
CA SER A 34 -2.67 -11.62 12.26
C SER A 34 -2.26 -13.06 12.56
N GLY A 35 -2.61 -13.56 13.75
CA GLY A 35 -2.17 -14.88 14.15
C GLY A 35 -2.29 -15.14 15.64
N ALA A 36 -1.50 -16.09 16.10
CA ALA A 36 -1.36 -16.43 17.51
C ALA A 36 0.05 -16.94 17.78
N ALA A 37 0.56 -16.69 18.97
CA ALA A 37 1.86 -17.19 19.42
C ALA A 37 1.80 -17.63 20.87
N LYS A 38 2.73 -18.50 21.26
CA LYS A 38 3.03 -18.78 22.67
C LYS A 38 4.23 -17.93 23.07
N VAL A 39 4.11 -17.18 24.16
CA VAL A 39 5.19 -16.36 24.72
C VAL A 39 5.49 -16.86 26.13
N THR A 40 6.74 -17.20 26.42
CA THR A 40 7.22 -17.57 27.75
C THR A 40 7.93 -16.38 28.36
N ASP A 41 7.48 -15.92 29.53
CA ASP A 41 8.14 -14.83 30.25
C ASP A 41 9.48 -15.32 30.82
N PRO A 42 10.62 -14.71 30.46
CA PRO A 42 11.92 -15.13 30.95
C PRO A 42 12.12 -14.89 32.46
N THR A 43 11.29 -14.06 33.10
CA THR A 43 11.40 -13.71 34.52
C THR A 43 10.74 -14.74 35.44
N ASP A 44 9.67 -15.38 35.01
CA ASP A 44 8.90 -16.33 35.83
C ASP A 44 8.65 -17.69 35.15
N ASN A 45 9.13 -17.86 33.90
CA ASN A 45 9.03 -19.06 33.08
C ASN A 45 7.59 -19.54 32.81
N LYS A 46 6.58 -18.66 32.97
CA LYS A 46 5.20 -18.96 32.57
C LYS A 46 4.98 -18.70 31.09
N THR A 47 4.21 -19.57 30.44
CA THR A 47 3.81 -19.43 29.04
C THR A 47 2.40 -18.86 28.92
N TYR A 48 2.25 -17.89 28.04
CA TYR A 48 1.02 -17.17 27.73
C TYR A 48 0.63 -17.42 26.27
N ASP A 49 -0.65 -17.72 26.04
CA ASP A 49 -1.21 -17.71 24.69
C ASP A 49 -1.56 -16.27 24.31
N VAL A 50 -0.93 -15.77 23.25
CA VAL A 50 -1.09 -14.40 22.76
C VAL A 50 -1.79 -14.44 21.41
N THR A 51 -2.93 -13.75 21.31
CA THR A 51 -3.64 -13.55 20.05
C THR A 51 -3.17 -12.24 19.41
N VAL A 52 -2.84 -12.30 18.12
CA VAL A 52 -2.48 -11.14 17.31
C VAL A 52 -3.64 -10.88 16.36
N ASP A 53 -4.59 -10.04 16.77
CA ASP A 53 -5.74 -9.70 15.92
C ASP A 53 -5.34 -8.85 14.72
N TYR A 54 -4.33 -8.00 14.91
CA TYR A 54 -3.82 -7.06 13.92
C TYR A 54 -2.47 -6.51 14.37
N TYR A 55 -1.49 -6.50 13.47
CA TYR A 55 -0.24 -5.79 13.65
C TYR A 55 0.22 -5.22 12.31
N GLY A 56 0.15 -3.90 12.15
CA GLY A 56 0.56 -3.21 10.91
C GLY A 56 2.07 -3.20 10.76
N ILE A 57 2.58 -3.61 9.59
CA ILE A 57 4.02 -3.73 9.30
C ILE A 57 4.50 -2.74 8.23
N SER A 58 3.60 -2.31 7.35
CA SER A 58 3.90 -1.31 6.30
C SER A 58 2.62 -0.57 5.94
N ALA A 59 2.73 0.68 5.52
CA ALA A 59 1.58 1.48 5.11
C ALA A 59 1.95 2.39 3.95
N GLY A 60 0.95 2.71 3.13
CA GLY A 60 1.12 3.57 1.96
C GLY A 60 -0.19 3.90 1.30
N SER A 61 -0.11 4.31 0.05
CA SER A 61 -1.24 4.69 -0.78
C SER A 61 -1.46 3.69 -1.91
N GLY A 62 -2.64 3.73 -2.49
CA GLY A 62 -2.97 2.99 -3.70
C GLY A 62 -4.09 3.70 -4.45
N PHE A 63 -4.52 3.13 -5.57
CA PHE A 63 -5.68 3.63 -6.30
C PHE A 63 -6.44 2.53 -7.01
N ILE A 64 -7.75 2.68 -7.05
CA ILE A 64 -8.66 1.73 -7.69
C ILE A 64 -8.52 1.86 -9.20
N ILE A 65 -8.23 0.74 -9.86
CA ILE A 65 -8.01 0.66 -11.31
C ILE A 65 -9.16 -0.01 -12.06
N THR A 66 -10.07 -0.68 -11.34
CA THR A 66 -11.28 -1.26 -11.92
C THR A 66 -12.48 -1.16 -10.99
N SER A 67 -13.68 -1.09 -11.56
CA SER A 67 -14.93 -0.97 -10.79
C SER A 67 -15.29 -2.21 -9.94
N ASP A 68 -14.70 -3.36 -10.23
CA ASP A 68 -14.82 -4.59 -9.44
C ASP A 68 -13.74 -4.71 -8.35
N GLY A 69 -12.82 -3.74 -8.24
CA GLY A 69 -11.99 -3.54 -7.06
C GLY A 69 -10.57 -4.05 -7.13
N TYR A 70 -9.97 -4.09 -8.32
CA TYR A 70 -8.52 -4.14 -8.42
C TYR A 70 -7.93 -2.76 -8.05
N ILE A 71 -6.82 -2.79 -7.33
CA ILE A 71 -6.10 -1.61 -6.85
C ILE A 71 -4.63 -1.77 -7.20
N ALA A 72 -4.01 -0.71 -7.69
CA ALA A 72 -2.56 -0.61 -7.87
C ALA A 72 -1.93 0.11 -6.67
N THR A 73 -0.72 -0.32 -6.29
CA THR A 73 0.11 0.30 -5.25
C THR A 73 1.59 0.00 -5.51
N ALA A 74 2.50 0.57 -4.72
CA ALA A 74 3.91 0.24 -4.78
C ALA A 74 4.14 -1.15 -4.16
N ALA A 75 5.07 -1.92 -4.72
CA ALA A 75 5.36 -3.26 -4.25
C ALA A 75 5.87 -3.26 -2.80
N HIS A 76 6.68 -2.27 -2.40
CA HIS A 76 7.18 -2.16 -1.03
C HIS A 76 6.08 -1.86 0.02
N VAL A 77 4.91 -1.35 -0.39
CA VAL A 77 3.78 -1.10 0.52
C VAL A 77 3.16 -2.42 0.99
N VAL A 78 3.21 -3.46 0.16
CA VAL A 78 2.59 -4.77 0.40
C VAL A 78 3.59 -5.93 0.48
N GLY A 79 4.87 -5.64 0.30
CA GLY A 79 5.99 -6.59 0.38
C GLY A 79 6.53 -6.76 1.80
N ASP A 80 7.76 -7.27 1.89
CA ASP A 80 8.52 -7.43 3.13
C ASP A 80 9.27 -6.12 3.50
N PRO A 81 8.84 -5.38 4.55
CA PRO A 81 9.52 -4.16 4.96
C PRO A 81 10.89 -4.40 5.61
N TRP A 82 11.14 -5.58 6.19
CA TRP A 82 12.43 -5.89 6.82
C TRP A 82 13.54 -6.00 5.78
N ASP A 83 13.30 -6.80 4.74
CA ASP A 83 14.29 -6.98 3.67
C ASP A 83 14.47 -5.71 2.85
N LEU A 84 13.42 -4.88 2.70
CA LEU A 84 13.56 -3.56 2.11
C LEU A 84 14.53 -2.70 2.94
N GLN A 85 14.28 -2.56 4.25
CA GLN A 85 15.08 -1.68 5.10
C GLN A 85 16.51 -2.18 5.32
N LYS A 86 16.71 -3.49 5.49
CA LYS A 86 18.01 -4.07 5.84
C LYS A 86 18.85 -4.47 4.64
N LYS A 87 18.21 -4.83 3.52
CA LYS A 87 18.89 -5.38 2.33
C LYS A 87 18.64 -4.56 1.06
N GLY A 88 17.71 -3.60 1.07
CA GLY A 88 17.30 -2.88 -0.15
C GLY A 88 16.55 -3.78 -1.13
N VAL A 89 15.87 -4.83 -0.62
CA VAL A 89 15.21 -5.84 -1.46
C VAL A 89 13.70 -5.76 -1.33
N ILE A 90 13.03 -5.57 -2.47
CA ILE A 90 11.59 -5.69 -2.66
C ILE A 90 11.29 -7.14 -3.03
N ARG A 91 10.52 -7.82 -2.19
CA ARG A 91 9.98 -9.16 -2.44
C ARG A 91 8.70 -9.41 -1.66
N ARG A 92 8.01 -10.48 -2.03
CA ARG A 92 6.90 -11.06 -1.25
C ARG A 92 7.42 -11.59 0.09
N MET A 93 6.60 -11.45 1.13
CA MET A 93 6.80 -12.18 2.39
C MET A 93 6.58 -13.68 2.17
N ASN A 94 7.43 -14.50 2.77
CA ASN A 94 7.29 -15.93 2.91
C ASN A 94 6.80 -16.30 4.32
N ASP A 95 6.58 -17.59 4.55
CA ASP A 95 6.09 -18.12 5.82
C ASP A 95 6.98 -17.81 7.03
N ASP A 96 8.29 -17.65 6.85
CA ASP A 96 9.20 -17.34 7.95
C ASP A 96 9.17 -15.84 8.29
N ASP A 97 9.00 -14.97 7.29
CA ASP A 97 8.78 -13.54 7.54
C ASP A 97 7.46 -13.33 8.29
N LEU A 98 6.39 -14.03 7.89
CA LEU A 98 5.09 -13.94 8.57
C LEU A 98 5.17 -14.44 10.02
N LYS A 99 5.90 -15.53 10.28
CA LYS A 99 6.17 -16.00 11.66
C LYS A 99 6.92 -14.94 12.45
N PHE A 100 7.98 -14.36 11.88
CA PHE A 100 8.76 -13.31 12.53
C PHE A 100 7.89 -12.11 12.93
N TYR A 101 7.05 -11.61 12.03
CA TYR A 101 6.16 -10.49 12.35
C TYR A 101 5.09 -10.83 13.39
N VAL A 102 4.55 -12.05 13.37
CA VAL A 102 3.62 -12.52 14.41
C VAL A 102 4.32 -12.65 15.76
N ASP A 103 5.55 -13.16 15.78
CA ASP A 103 6.37 -13.23 16.99
C ASP A 103 6.68 -11.83 17.55
N LYS A 104 7.11 -10.90 16.68
CA LYS A 104 7.33 -9.48 17.03
C LYS A 104 6.08 -8.85 17.64
N ALA A 105 4.93 -9.05 16.99
CA ALA A 105 3.64 -8.55 17.46
C ALA A 105 3.25 -9.17 18.82
N ALA A 106 3.45 -10.47 18.98
CA ALA A 106 3.13 -11.19 20.20
C ALA A 106 4.00 -10.74 21.38
N VAL A 107 5.31 -10.55 21.15
CA VAL A 107 6.23 -9.98 22.15
C VAL A 107 5.75 -8.58 22.56
N TYR A 108 5.43 -7.71 21.62
CA TYR A 108 4.91 -6.37 21.92
C TYR A 108 3.62 -6.41 22.76
N ILE A 109 2.63 -7.22 22.34
CA ILE A 109 1.34 -7.38 23.05
C ILE A 109 1.55 -7.94 24.45
N PHE A 110 2.44 -8.93 24.58
CA PHE A 110 2.81 -9.51 25.86
C PHE A 110 3.44 -8.46 26.78
N LEU A 111 4.47 -7.75 26.33
CA LEU A 111 5.14 -6.70 27.11
C LEU A 111 4.15 -5.61 27.53
N LYS A 112 3.27 -5.17 26.63
CA LYS A 112 2.26 -4.15 26.94
C LYS A 112 1.32 -4.59 28.07
N LYS A 113 1.05 -5.89 28.19
CA LYS A 113 0.15 -6.45 29.21
C LYS A 113 0.87 -6.80 30.51
N ALA A 114 2.06 -7.40 30.42
CA ALA A 114 2.79 -7.95 31.56
C ALA A 114 3.81 -6.96 32.17
N HIS A 115 4.43 -6.12 31.32
CA HIS A 115 5.51 -5.19 31.66
C HIS A 115 5.25 -3.80 31.03
N PRO A 116 4.08 -3.16 31.30
CA PRO A 116 3.66 -1.93 30.62
C PRO A 116 4.65 -0.77 30.76
N GLU A 117 5.42 -0.73 31.85
CA GLU A 117 6.49 0.23 32.12
C GLU A 117 7.63 0.18 31.10
N MET A 118 7.86 -0.97 30.46
CA MET A 118 8.88 -1.10 29.42
C MET A 118 8.44 -0.48 28.11
N VAL A 119 7.15 -0.55 27.79
CA VAL A 119 6.63 -0.26 26.43
C VAL A 119 6.64 1.21 26.06
N SER A 120 6.47 2.12 27.03
CA SER A 120 6.41 3.56 26.76
C SER A 120 7.69 4.16 26.19
N SER A 121 8.83 3.48 26.35
CA SER A 121 10.14 3.92 25.86
C SER A 121 10.72 3.05 24.74
N LEU A 122 10.01 1.99 24.30
CA LEU A 122 10.53 1.11 23.24
C LEU A 122 10.51 1.84 21.90
N THR A 123 11.68 1.94 21.29
CA THR A 123 11.79 2.22 19.86
C THR A 123 11.49 0.95 19.05
N GLU A 124 11.29 1.11 17.74
CA GLU A 124 11.16 -0.06 16.86
C GLU A 124 12.41 -0.95 16.88
N SER A 125 13.60 -0.35 16.92
CA SER A 125 14.87 -1.08 17.02
C SER A 125 15.02 -1.84 18.34
N ASP A 126 14.48 -1.31 19.43
CA ASP A 126 14.47 -2.02 20.72
C ASP A 126 13.54 -3.24 20.65
N LEU A 127 12.36 -3.06 20.06
CA LEU A 127 11.40 -4.16 19.87
C LEU A 127 11.97 -5.26 18.97
N ASP A 128 12.70 -4.91 17.91
CA ASP A 128 13.40 -5.87 17.06
C ASP A 128 14.44 -6.67 17.84
N THR A 129 15.25 -5.97 18.64
CA THR A 129 16.29 -6.59 19.47
C THR A 129 15.67 -7.56 20.48
N LEU A 130 14.62 -7.14 21.17
CA LEU A 130 13.89 -7.98 22.13
C LEU A 130 13.25 -9.18 21.44
N THR A 131 12.62 -8.99 20.29
CA THR A 131 12.02 -10.08 19.52
C THR A 131 13.06 -11.14 19.18
N ASN A 132 14.23 -10.73 18.68
CA ASN A 132 15.33 -11.64 18.37
C ASN A 132 15.84 -12.40 19.61
N GLN A 133 15.88 -11.76 20.78
CA GLN A 133 16.25 -12.42 22.04
C GLN A 133 15.21 -13.47 22.46
N PHE A 134 13.92 -13.13 22.40
CA PHE A 134 12.84 -14.07 22.70
C PHE A 134 12.88 -15.27 21.74
N MET A 135 13.08 -15.04 20.44
CA MET A 135 13.20 -16.11 19.45
C MET A 135 14.42 -17.00 19.72
N SER A 136 15.59 -16.40 19.98
CA SER A 136 16.83 -17.13 20.25
C SER A 136 16.75 -18.00 21.52
N ALA A 137 15.98 -17.54 22.52
CA ALA A 137 15.71 -18.29 23.73
C ALA A 137 14.61 -19.36 23.58
N GLY A 138 13.92 -19.43 22.43
CA GLY A 138 12.72 -20.26 22.26
C GLY A 138 11.54 -19.79 23.11
N ALA A 139 11.58 -18.54 23.58
CA ALA A 139 10.58 -17.91 24.45
C ALA A 139 9.41 -17.29 23.68
N VAL A 140 9.45 -17.26 22.34
CA VAL A 140 8.29 -16.95 21.51
C VAL A 140 8.19 -17.93 20.36
N LYS A 141 6.97 -18.32 20.01
CA LYS A 141 6.70 -19.17 18.85
C LYS A 141 5.30 -18.94 18.28
N ALA A 142 5.25 -18.44 17.06
CA ALA A 142 4.03 -18.34 16.28
C ALA A 142 3.44 -19.73 16.07
N THR A 143 2.15 -19.86 16.38
CA THR A 143 1.34 -21.07 16.18
C THR A 143 0.34 -20.91 15.04
N LYS A 144 0.00 -19.65 14.71
CA LYS A 144 -0.82 -19.28 13.56
C LYS A 144 -0.30 -17.96 12.99
N TYR A 145 -0.26 -17.82 11.67
CA TYR A 145 0.18 -16.61 11.00
C TYR A 145 -0.58 -16.42 9.69
N GLU A 146 -0.99 -15.18 9.42
CA GLU A 146 -1.75 -14.77 8.24
C GLU A 146 -1.24 -13.41 7.75
N ASN A 147 -1.08 -13.28 6.43
CA ASN A 147 -0.81 -12.01 5.77
C ASN A 147 -2.12 -11.30 5.45
N ASN A 148 -2.24 -10.03 5.81
CA ASN A 148 -3.43 -9.22 5.60
C ASN A 148 -3.08 -7.89 4.94
N ILE A 149 -3.87 -7.50 3.94
CA ILE A 149 -3.80 -6.18 3.34
C ILE A 149 -5.14 -5.49 3.60
N TYR A 150 -5.09 -4.31 4.21
CA TYR A 150 -6.25 -3.52 4.58
C TYR A 150 -6.32 -2.25 3.75
N VAL A 151 -7.53 -1.92 3.30
CA VAL A 151 -7.83 -0.78 2.43
C VAL A 151 -8.81 0.14 3.15
N ARG A 152 -8.54 1.45 3.10
CA ARG A 152 -9.45 2.50 3.55
C ARG A 152 -9.52 3.63 2.52
N GLY A 153 -10.65 4.32 2.47
CA GLY A 153 -10.80 5.54 1.68
C GLY A 153 -12.24 5.88 1.34
N PRO A 154 -12.49 6.98 0.61
CA PRO A 154 -13.83 7.45 0.27
C PRO A 154 -14.67 6.43 -0.53
N ALA A 155 -14.02 5.61 -1.36
CA ALA A 155 -14.66 4.52 -2.09
C ALA A 155 -15.19 3.39 -1.18
N PHE A 156 -14.78 3.36 0.08
CA PHE A 156 -15.19 2.38 1.08
C PHE A 156 -15.71 3.08 2.34
N PRO A 157 -16.92 3.67 2.33
CA PRO A 157 -17.43 4.44 3.48
C PRO A 157 -17.42 3.67 4.81
N GLU A 158 -17.72 2.36 4.77
CA GLU A 158 -17.70 1.49 5.95
C GLU A 158 -16.29 1.27 6.52
N SER A 159 -15.24 1.52 5.72
CA SER A 159 -13.85 1.35 6.10
C SER A 159 -13.38 2.31 7.19
N ALA A 160 -14.20 3.31 7.55
CA ALA A 160 -13.92 4.18 8.70
C ALA A 160 -13.86 3.37 10.01
N ASN A 161 -14.74 2.38 10.16
CA ASN A 161 -14.78 1.55 11.35
C ASN A 161 -14.15 0.17 11.10
N ASN A 162 -14.35 -0.40 9.91
CA ASN A 162 -13.91 -1.76 9.58
C ASN A 162 -13.15 -1.75 8.24
N PRO A 163 -11.80 -1.71 8.24
CA PRO A 163 -11.05 -1.65 7.00
C PRO A 163 -11.37 -2.84 6.09
N VAL A 164 -11.37 -2.59 4.78
CA VAL A 164 -11.72 -3.60 3.77
C VAL A 164 -10.49 -4.46 3.51
N GLN A 165 -10.64 -5.77 3.61
CA GLN A 165 -9.54 -6.69 3.34
C GLN A 165 -9.34 -6.87 1.82
N ALA A 166 -8.08 -6.93 1.42
CA ALA A 166 -7.63 -7.26 0.08
C ALA A 166 -6.65 -8.42 0.10
N ARG A 167 -6.49 -9.05 -1.06
CA ARG A 167 -5.45 -10.05 -1.32
C ARG A 167 -4.47 -9.54 -2.37
N LEU A 168 -3.20 -9.91 -2.20
CA LEU A 168 -2.19 -9.69 -3.23
C LEU A 168 -2.51 -10.54 -4.46
N ILE A 169 -2.52 -9.92 -5.64
CA ILE A 169 -2.61 -10.60 -6.93
C ILE A 169 -1.19 -10.79 -7.45
N ASP A 170 -0.50 -9.67 -7.66
CA ASP A 170 0.86 -9.67 -8.16
C ASP A 170 1.69 -8.52 -7.61
N MET A 171 3.01 -8.68 -7.63
CA MET A 171 3.96 -7.62 -7.36
C MET A 171 5.27 -7.89 -8.08
N GLY A 172 5.94 -6.80 -8.48
CA GLY A 172 7.31 -6.88 -8.97
C GLY A 172 8.31 -7.11 -7.83
N ASP A 173 9.58 -7.15 -8.20
CA ASP A 173 10.68 -7.46 -7.29
C ASP A 173 11.95 -6.65 -7.64
N SER A 174 12.96 -6.73 -6.79
CA SER A 174 14.26 -6.07 -6.99
C SER A 174 15.07 -6.58 -8.18
N SER A 175 14.74 -7.75 -8.75
CA SER A 175 15.45 -8.26 -9.94
C SER A 175 15.11 -7.42 -11.17
N THR A 176 13.89 -6.89 -11.21
CA THR A 176 13.41 -6.01 -12.27
C THR A 176 13.31 -4.55 -11.84
N GLU A 177 13.51 -4.23 -10.55
CA GLU A 177 13.33 -2.87 -10.00
C GLU A 177 11.90 -2.32 -10.17
N ARG A 178 10.95 -3.19 -10.51
CA ARG A 178 9.54 -2.84 -10.69
C ARG A 178 8.84 -2.81 -9.35
N ASP A 179 8.84 -1.64 -8.73
CA ASP A 179 8.14 -1.39 -7.47
C ASP A 179 6.62 -1.15 -7.67
N VAL A 180 5.93 -2.13 -8.25
CA VAL A 180 4.48 -2.09 -8.51
C VAL A 180 3.82 -3.36 -7.98
N ALA A 181 2.62 -3.22 -7.42
CA ALA A 181 1.78 -4.34 -7.03
C ALA A 181 0.31 -4.12 -7.43
N ILE A 182 -0.37 -5.22 -7.70
CA ILE A 182 -1.82 -5.30 -7.89
C ILE A 182 -2.42 -6.09 -6.73
N ILE A 183 -3.40 -5.50 -6.07
CA ILE A 183 -4.21 -6.15 -5.03
C ILE A 183 -5.69 -6.16 -5.45
N LYS A 184 -6.47 -7.04 -4.82
CA LYS A 184 -7.90 -7.16 -5.06
C LYS A 184 -8.67 -7.14 -3.75
N VAL A 185 -9.60 -6.19 -3.60
CA VAL A 185 -10.51 -6.21 -2.44
C VAL A 185 -11.48 -7.39 -2.53
N ASN A 186 -11.76 -7.99 -1.37
CA ASN A 186 -12.56 -9.22 -1.26
C ASN A 186 -14.06 -8.99 -1.54
N LYS A 187 -14.56 -7.78 -1.31
CA LYS A 187 -15.97 -7.39 -1.51
C LYS A 187 -16.05 -6.02 -2.17
N ALA A 188 -16.42 -5.98 -3.45
CA ALA A 188 -16.64 -4.73 -4.16
C ALA A 188 -17.57 -4.91 -5.36
N SER A 189 -18.43 -3.93 -5.59
CA SER A 189 -19.17 -3.77 -6.84
C SER A 189 -19.38 -2.27 -7.10
N LYS A 190 -19.10 -1.82 -8.32
CA LYS A 190 -19.34 -0.43 -8.78
C LYS A 190 -18.49 0.62 -8.06
N LEU A 191 -17.22 0.32 -7.82
CA LEU A 191 -16.28 1.30 -7.25
C LEU A 191 -15.91 2.40 -8.25
N PRO A 192 -15.63 3.63 -7.78
CA PRO A 192 -14.93 4.62 -8.59
C PRO A 192 -13.53 4.09 -8.92
N TYR A 193 -13.04 4.36 -10.12
CA TYR A 193 -11.72 3.91 -10.56
C TYR A 193 -11.08 4.91 -11.50
N LEU A 194 -9.76 4.91 -11.56
CA LEU A 194 -9.01 5.81 -12.43
C LEU A 194 -8.63 5.14 -13.75
N PRO A 195 -8.82 5.83 -14.89
CA PRO A 195 -8.34 5.32 -16.16
C PRO A 195 -6.81 5.36 -16.21
N LEU A 196 -6.20 4.23 -16.57
CA LEU A 196 -4.77 4.16 -16.87
C LEU A 196 -4.52 4.70 -18.29
N SER A 197 -3.52 5.56 -18.44
CA SER A 197 -3.06 6.08 -19.73
C SER A 197 -1.71 5.50 -20.08
N ASN A 198 -1.50 5.08 -21.32
CA ASN A 198 -0.19 4.69 -21.86
C ASN A 198 0.53 5.87 -22.54
N GLN A 199 0.13 7.11 -22.24
CA GLN A 199 0.79 8.28 -22.81
C GLN A 199 2.28 8.24 -22.49
N LYS A 200 3.09 8.65 -23.47
CA LYS A 200 4.52 8.88 -23.23
C LYS A 200 4.67 10.06 -22.26
N VAL A 201 5.42 9.85 -21.19
CA VAL A 201 5.77 10.87 -20.21
C VAL A 201 6.98 11.66 -20.71
N ASN A 202 6.90 12.99 -20.69
CA ASN A 202 7.98 13.88 -21.12
C ASN A 202 8.41 14.80 -19.98
N VAL A 203 9.69 15.17 -19.97
CA VAL A 203 10.20 16.22 -19.08
C VAL A 203 9.45 17.53 -19.33
N GLY A 204 8.97 18.15 -18.26
CA GLY A 204 8.12 19.34 -18.29
C GLY A 204 6.62 19.07 -18.23
N ASP A 205 6.17 17.82 -18.38
CA ASP A 205 4.75 17.48 -18.21
C ASP A 205 4.30 17.82 -16.78
N SER A 206 3.15 18.49 -16.64
CA SER A 206 2.53 18.73 -15.34
C SER A 206 1.94 17.45 -14.78
N VAL A 207 2.18 17.20 -13.49
CA VAL A 207 1.68 16.02 -12.78
C VAL A 207 0.94 16.42 -11.51
N ARG A 208 -0.08 15.64 -11.18
CA ARG A 208 -0.83 15.73 -9.92
C ARG A 208 -0.72 14.39 -9.19
N ILE A 209 -0.29 14.43 -7.94
CA ILE A 209 -0.04 13.24 -7.13
C ILE A 209 -1.04 13.22 -5.99
N TYR A 210 -1.63 12.04 -5.77
CA TYR A 210 -2.59 11.84 -4.70
C TYR A 210 -2.08 10.77 -3.73
N GLY A 211 -2.19 11.00 -2.44
CA GLY A 211 -1.70 10.04 -1.44
C GLY A 211 -2.19 10.33 -0.03
N TYR A 212 -1.81 9.45 0.89
CA TYR A 212 -2.06 9.56 2.33
C TYR A 212 -0.70 9.59 3.05
N PRO A 213 -0.16 10.79 3.35
CA PRO A 213 1.05 10.92 4.15
C PRO A 213 0.94 10.18 5.50
N THR A 214 1.78 9.17 5.72
CA THR A 214 1.78 8.31 6.91
C THR A 214 2.40 8.97 8.13
N GLU A 215 3.12 10.08 8.01
CA GLU A 215 3.56 10.87 9.17
C GLU A 215 2.37 11.39 10.00
N GLN A 216 1.20 11.53 9.38
CA GLN A 216 -0.08 11.79 10.07
C GLN A 216 -0.65 10.55 10.79
N PHE A 217 -0.07 9.37 10.56
CA PHE A 217 -0.48 8.05 11.07
C PHE A 217 0.60 7.34 11.92
N ALA A 218 1.83 7.86 11.96
CA ALA A 218 3.06 7.16 12.36
C ALA A 218 3.18 6.78 13.85
N PHE A 219 2.10 6.87 14.63
CA PHE A 219 2.09 6.47 16.05
C PHE A 219 0.97 5.48 16.43
N TYR A 220 0.15 4.99 15.49
CA TYR A 220 -1.11 4.32 15.84
C TYR A 220 -1.29 2.89 15.32
N SER A 221 -0.20 2.21 14.93
CA SER A 221 -0.20 0.83 14.38
C SER A 221 -0.72 -0.29 15.30
N ASN A 222 -1.19 0.02 16.51
CA ASN A 222 -1.81 -0.95 17.43
C ASN A 222 -3.33 -0.78 17.62
N MET A 223 -4.02 -0.01 16.78
CA MET A 223 -5.43 0.35 17.02
C MET A 223 -6.45 -0.64 16.45
N LYS A 224 -6.66 -1.73 17.19
CA LYS A 224 -8.01 -2.19 17.54
C LYS A 224 -8.28 -1.90 19.02
N THR A 225 -8.22 -0.64 19.46
CA THR A 225 -8.85 -0.22 20.71
C THR A 225 -9.00 1.29 20.77
N GLU A 226 -10.24 1.73 20.97
CA GLU A 226 -10.66 2.99 21.58
C GLU A 226 -10.54 4.31 20.77
N GLY A 227 -11.72 4.81 20.36
CA GLY A 227 -12.12 6.22 20.38
C GLY A 227 -11.34 7.24 19.53
N GLY A 228 -10.04 7.37 19.75
CA GLY A 228 -9.17 8.40 19.16
C GLY A 228 -8.89 8.21 17.67
N SER A 229 -8.83 6.96 17.19
CA SER A 229 -8.62 6.65 15.76
C SER A 229 -9.74 7.16 14.87
N LYS A 230 -10.97 7.23 15.38
CA LYS A 230 -12.15 7.67 14.61
C LYS A 230 -12.10 9.15 14.28
N GLN A 231 -11.72 9.99 15.25
CA GLN A 231 -11.65 11.44 15.06
C GLN A 231 -10.52 11.83 14.10
N LEU A 232 -9.35 11.17 14.23
CA LEU A 232 -8.22 11.39 13.32
C LEU A 232 -8.52 10.87 11.92
N TRP A 233 -9.10 9.68 11.77
CA TRP A 233 -9.49 9.16 10.47
C TRP A 233 -10.50 10.07 9.75
N ASN A 234 -11.44 10.67 10.49
CA ASN A 234 -12.36 11.66 9.92
C ASN A 234 -11.64 12.93 9.41
N SER A 235 -10.51 13.32 10.01
CA SER A 235 -9.71 14.48 9.55
C SER A 235 -8.81 14.21 8.34
N ILE A 236 -8.50 12.94 8.07
CA ILE A 236 -7.57 12.50 7.00
C ILE A 236 -8.27 11.53 6.03
N TYR A 237 -9.60 11.58 5.99
CA TYR A 237 -10.44 10.64 5.26
C TYR A 237 -10.22 10.67 3.73
N THR A 238 -9.73 11.79 3.23
CA THR A 238 -9.48 12.03 1.80
C THR A 238 -7.99 12.17 1.53
N ALA A 239 -7.53 11.62 0.40
CA ALA A 239 -6.15 11.76 -0.04
C ALA A 239 -5.75 13.25 -0.22
N THR A 240 -4.51 13.57 0.12
CA THR A 240 -3.87 14.84 -0.23
C THR A 240 -3.68 14.93 -1.74
N LEU A 241 -3.56 16.16 -2.25
CA LEU A 241 -3.19 16.44 -3.63
C LEU A 241 -1.95 17.33 -3.62
N THR A 242 -0.90 16.91 -4.30
CA THR A 242 0.25 17.76 -4.62
C THR A 242 0.44 17.85 -6.13
N SER A 243 1.17 18.86 -6.57
CA SER A 243 1.39 19.12 -7.99
C SER A 243 2.84 19.51 -8.23
N GLY A 244 3.32 19.16 -9.42
CA GLY A 244 4.67 19.46 -9.86
C GLY A 244 4.80 19.18 -11.35
N ILE A 245 6.02 19.01 -11.80
CA ILE A 245 6.37 18.62 -13.16
C ILE A 245 7.22 17.35 -13.17
N VAL A 246 7.32 16.74 -14.34
CA VAL A 246 8.36 15.74 -14.62
C VAL A 246 9.69 16.48 -14.79
N SER A 247 10.60 16.30 -13.85
CA SER A 247 11.90 16.96 -13.83
C SER A 247 12.93 16.25 -14.69
N ALA A 248 12.87 14.92 -14.77
CA ALA A 248 13.83 14.12 -15.54
C ALA A 248 13.33 12.70 -15.81
N GLU A 249 13.85 12.09 -16.87
CA GLU A 249 13.83 10.64 -17.06
C GLU A 249 15.10 10.02 -16.44
N ARG A 250 14.94 8.87 -15.79
CA ARG A 250 15.98 8.21 -15.00
C ARG A 250 15.96 6.70 -15.30
N PRO A 251 16.60 6.26 -16.39
CA PRO A 251 16.74 4.84 -16.67
C PRO A 251 17.70 4.20 -15.66
N SER A 252 17.33 3.02 -15.18
CA SER A 252 18.18 2.18 -14.33
C SER A 252 19.06 1.24 -15.15
N THR A 253 20.07 0.66 -14.51
CA THR A 253 20.92 -0.38 -15.10
C THR A 253 20.17 -1.70 -15.35
N LYS A 254 19.00 -1.89 -14.75
CA LYS A 254 18.15 -3.08 -14.92
C LYS A 254 17.04 -2.90 -15.97
N GLY A 255 17.05 -1.78 -16.69
CA GLY A 255 16.09 -1.50 -17.77
C GLY A 255 14.74 -0.96 -17.31
N THR A 256 14.55 -0.73 -16.01
CA THR A 256 13.39 0.01 -15.49
C THR A 256 13.61 1.51 -15.63
N VAL A 257 12.58 2.22 -16.10
CA VAL A 257 12.61 3.67 -16.27
C VAL A 257 11.79 4.33 -15.18
N TYR A 258 12.43 5.24 -14.46
CA TYR A 258 11.77 6.12 -13.50
C TYR A 258 11.64 7.53 -14.06
N TYR A 259 10.64 8.24 -13.59
CA TYR A 259 10.50 9.67 -13.84
C TYR A 259 10.66 10.42 -12.53
N GLN A 260 11.56 11.39 -12.53
CA GLN A 260 11.76 12.31 -11.41
C GLN A 260 10.67 13.39 -11.45
N THR A 261 10.17 13.80 -10.29
CA THR A 261 9.26 14.93 -10.13
C THR A 261 9.68 15.81 -8.96
N ASP A 262 9.38 17.10 -9.09
CA ASP A 262 9.55 18.11 -8.05
C ASP A 262 8.32 18.29 -7.15
N ALA A 263 7.22 17.57 -7.43
CA ALA A 263 6.03 17.57 -6.60
C ALA A 263 6.41 17.20 -5.16
N ALA A 264 5.96 18.00 -4.19
CA ALA A 264 6.14 17.67 -2.78
C ALA A 264 5.40 16.37 -2.47
N VAL A 265 6.09 15.39 -1.90
CA VAL A 265 5.49 14.14 -1.43
C VAL A 265 6.12 13.81 -0.09
N ASP A 266 5.31 13.25 0.80
CA ASP A 266 5.74 12.80 2.12
C ASP A 266 5.64 11.28 2.21
N SER A 267 6.35 10.71 3.19
CA SER A 267 6.26 9.29 3.56
C SER A 267 4.80 8.83 3.60
N GLY A 268 4.48 7.68 3.02
CA GLY A 268 3.11 7.15 2.94
C GLY A 268 2.32 7.50 1.68
N SER A 269 2.77 8.51 0.93
CA SER A 269 2.19 8.80 -0.40
C SER A 269 2.56 7.72 -1.44
N SER A 270 3.61 6.93 -1.18
CA SER A 270 4.06 5.84 -2.05
C SER A 270 2.93 4.89 -2.40
N GLY A 271 2.86 4.51 -3.69
CA GLY A 271 1.79 3.73 -4.29
C GLY A 271 0.60 4.56 -4.78
N GLY A 272 0.54 5.86 -4.46
CA GLY A 272 -0.48 6.77 -4.95
C GLY A 272 -0.38 7.05 -6.46
N PRO A 273 -1.50 7.44 -7.11
CA PRO A 273 -1.52 7.70 -8.55
C PRO A 273 -0.84 9.03 -8.89
N VAL A 274 -0.04 9.01 -9.95
CA VAL A 274 0.46 10.19 -10.65
C VAL A 274 -0.43 10.42 -11.86
N CYS A 275 -1.15 11.54 -11.87
CA CYS A 275 -2.16 11.86 -12.88
C CYS A 275 -1.72 13.03 -13.77
N ASN A 276 -2.09 12.97 -15.06
CA ASN A 276 -2.06 14.14 -15.95
C ASN A 276 -3.23 15.09 -15.66
N ASN A 277 -3.32 16.18 -16.41
CA ASN A 277 -4.41 17.17 -16.31
C ASN A 277 -5.80 16.62 -16.66
N ASN A 278 -5.89 15.45 -17.32
CA ASN A 278 -7.15 14.79 -17.67
C ASN A 278 -7.63 13.77 -16.62
N ASN A 279 -7.03 13.75 -15.42
CA ASN A 279 -7.29 12.75 -14.36
C ASN A 279 -7.00 11.30 -14.81
N GLN A 280 -6.14 11.11 -15.81
CA GLN A 280 -5.67 9.78 -16.20
C GLN A 280 -4.36 9.47 -15.49
N VAL A 281 -4.21 8.24 -15.02
CA VAL A 281 -2.99 7.78 -14.35
C VAL A 281 -1.90 7.53 -15.38
N ILE A 282 -0.80 8.24 -15.24
CA ILE A 282 0.39 8.16 -16.10
C ILE A 282 1.55 7.50 -15.38
N GLY A 283 1.42 7.31 -14.06
CA GLY A 283 2.42 6.67 -13.24
C GLY A 283 1.96 6.38 -11.83
N ILE A 284 2.84 5.73 -11.09
CA ILE A 284 2.67 5.34 -9.69
C ILE A 284 3.87 5.82 -8.89
N LEU A 285 3.63 6.55 -7.80
CA LEU A 285 4.70 7.04 -6.94
C LEU A 285 5.36 5.86 -6.22
N VAL A 286 6.69 5.79 -6.19
CA VAL A 286 7.41 4.64 -5.60
C VAL A 286 8.52 5.04 -4.63
N GLU A 287 9.13 6.20 -4.81
CA GLU A 287 10.25 6.58 -3.96
C GLU A 287 10.30 8.10 -3.84
N GLY A 288 10.43 8.58 -2.60
CA GLY A 288 10.86 9.95 -2.31
C GLY A 288 12.13 9.86 -1.50
N PHE A 289 13.17 10.59 -1.88
CA PHE A 289 14.30 10.77 -0.97
C PHE A 289 13.86 11.66 0.19
N GLU A 290 14.57 11.65 1.33
CA GLU A 290 14.42 12.64 2.41
C GLU A 290 14.89 14.06 1.97
N LYS A 291 14.62 14.41 0.72
CA LYS A 291 14.88 15.70 0.09
C LYS A 291 13.66 16.04 -0.75
N GLN A 292 12.89 17.04 -0.29
CA GLN A 292 11.76 17.57 -1.04
C GLN A 292 12.16 17.97 -2.47
N GLY A 293 11.29 17.68 -3.44
CA GLY A 293 11.52 17.97 -4.85
C GLY A 293 12.43 16.96 -5.57
N PHE A 294 12.73 15.82 -4.95
CA PHE A 294 13.53 14.74 -5.54
C PHE A 294 12.82 13.39 -5.37
N ASN A 295 11.70 13.25 -6.08
CA ASN A 295 10.79 12.11 -5.97
C ASN A 295 10.68 11.36 -7.29
N PHE A 296 10.28 10.09 -7.24
CA PHE A 296 10.27 9.19 -8.39
C PHE A 296 8.92 8.47 -8.51
N PHE A 297 8.48 8.33 -9.75
CA PHE A 297 7.35 7.50 -10.10
C PHE A 297 7.69 6.58 -11.28
N LEU A 298 7.07 5.41 -11.30
CA LEU A 298 7.12 4.49 -12.43
C LEU A 298 5.97 4.82 -13.39
N PRO A 299 6.18 4.74 -14.72
CA PRO A 299 5.10 4.89 -15.68
C PRO A 299 4.01 3.83 -15.48
N SER A 300 2.77 4.23 -15.75
CA SER A 300 1.56 3.39 -15.65
C SER A 300 1.63 2.15 -16.55
N GLU A 301 2.51 2.13 -17.55
CA GLU A 301 2.76 0.96 -18.40
C GLU A 301 3.12 -0.29 -17.58
N TYR A 302 3.88 -0.16 -16.50
CA TYR A 302 4.20 -1.29 -15.63
C TYR A 302 2.95 -1.86 -14.94
N VAL A 303 2.03 -0.99 -14.50
CA VAL A 303 0.73 -1.38 -13.93
C VAL A 303 -0.13 -2.07 -15.00
N ILE A 304 -0.20 -1.49 -16.21
CA ILE A 304 -0.99 -2.01 -17.34
C ILE A 304 -0.48 -3.41 -17.74
N ASN A 305 0.83 -3.60 -17.84
CA ASN A 305 1.40 -4.88 -18.23
C ASN A 305 1.20 -5.96 -17.16
N MET A 306 1.38 -5.63 -15.88
CA MET A 306 1.05 -6.54 -14.77
C MET A 306 -0.43 -6.91 -14.75
N CYS A 307 -1.33 -5.96 -15.05
CA CYS A 307 -2.76 -6.25 -15.21
C CYS A 307 -3.02 -7.25 -16.34
N LYS A 308 -2.38 -7.08 -17.51
CA LYS A 308 -2.52 -8.00 -18.65
C LYS A 308 -2.04 -9.41 -18.29
N GLU A 309 -0.87 -9.53 -17.68
CA GLU A 309 -0.26 -10.79 -17.24
C GLU A 309 -1.18 -11.55 -16.26
N ASN A 310 -2.00 -10.82 -15.49
CA ASN A 310 -2.93 -11.37 -14.50
C ASN A 310 -4.40 -11.39 -14.98
N GLY A 311 -4.67 -11.13 -16.26
CA GLY A 311 -6.03 -11.18 -16.83
C GLY A 311 -6.99 -10.10 -16.31
N VAL A 312 -6.46 -8.97 -15.80
CA VAL A 312 -7.22 -7.84 -15.28
C VAL A 312 -7.53 -6.85 -16.41
N ASN A 313 -8.81 -6.60 -16.66
CA ASN A 313 -9.25 -5.68 -17.71
C ASN A 313 -9.36 -4.24 -17.20
N VAL A 314 -8.45 -3.38 -17.64
CA VAL A 314 -8.32 -1.97 -17.19
C VAL A 314 -8.76 -0.92 -18.24
N GLY A 315 -9.39 -1.34 -19.34
CA GLY A 315 -10.07 -0.41 -20.27
C GLY A 315 -9.19 0.58 -21.06
N GLY A 316 -7.86 0.47 -20.99
CA GLY A 316 -6.95 1.28 -21.80
C GLY A 316 -6.92 0.79 -23.24
N SER A 317 -7.18 1.68 -24.21
CA SER A 317 -6.92 1.43 -25.62
C SER A 317 -5.46 1.04 -25.79
N ILE A 318 -5.22 -0.23 -26.10
CA ILE A 318 -3.92 -0.73 -26.51
C ILE A 318 -3.69 -0.17 -27.91
N LEU A 319 -2.80 0.81 -28.07
CA LEU A 319 -2.17 0.99 -29.38
C LEU A 319 -1.16 -0.16 -29.53
N PRO A 320 -1.30 -1.03 -30.54
CA PRO A 320 -0.26 -1.99 -30.85
C PRO A 320 1.03 -1.24 -31.24
N PHE A 321 2.15 -1.81 -30.82
CA PHE A 321 3.49 -1.39 -31.24
C PHE A 321 3.63 -1.37 -32.77
#